data_AF-A0A368VFF1-F1
#
_entry.id   AF-A0A368VFF1-F1
#
_cell.length_a   1.000
_cell.length_b   1.000
_cell.length_c   1.000
_cell.angle_alpha   90.00
_cell.angle_beta   90.00
_cell.angle_gamma   90.00
#
_symmetry.space_group_name_H-M   'P 1'
#
loop_
_entity.id
_entity.type
_entity.pdbx_description
1 polymer ?
#
loop_
_entity_poly.entity_id
_entity_poly.type
_entity_poly.pdbx_seq_one_letter_code
_entity_poly.pdbx_strand_id
1 'polypeptide(L)' 'MEDEWFCPAVKKIIAHGLCWEYFYAGRGGPTVTAEELREWIKRTGAFKDLNEFQAVCENCKFKHG' A
#
# COMPACT_ATOMS: atom_id res chain seq x y z
N MET A 1 -10.36 -18.83 -1.84
CA MET A 1 -10.85 -17.49 -1.48
C MET A 1 -9.62 -16.62 -1.43
N GLU A 2 -9.53 -15.61 -2.30
CA GLU A 2 -8.50 -14.59 -2.12
C GLU A 2 -8.91 -13.79 -0.88
N ASP A 3 -8.05 -13.78 0.15
CA ASP A 3 -8.28 -12.99 1.35
C ASP A 3 -8.30 -11.51 0.98
N GLU A 4 -9.49 -10.95 0.82
CA GLU A 4 -9.70 -9.52 0.60
C GLU A 4 -9.82 -8.82 1.96
N TRP A 5 -9.20 -7.65 2.10
CA TRP A 5 -9.21 -6.88 3.34
C TRP A 5 -9.20 -5.38 3.08
N PHE A 6 -9.68 -4.60 4.04
CA PHE A 6 -9.74 -3.15 3.92
C PHE A 6 -8.36 -2.52 4.16
N CYS A 7 -7.83 -1.83 3.15
CA CYS A 7 -6.59 -1.08 3.29
C CYS A 7 -6.88 0.37 3.69
N PRO A 8 -6.45 0.82 4.90
CA PRO A 8 -6.71 2.18 5.36
C PRO A 8 -5.96 3.23 4.54
N ALA A 9 -4.83 2.88 3.92
CA ALA A 9 -4.03 3.82 3.14
C ALA A 9 -4.73 4.25 1.84
N VAL A 10 -5.39 3.32 1.16
CA VAL A 10 -6.14 3.58 -0.09
C VAL A 10 -7.66 3.68 0.12
N LYS A 11 -8.14 3.49 1.35
CA LYS A 11 -9.56 3.52 1.76
C LYS A 11 -10.47 2.64 0.90
N LYS A 12 -10.00 1.45 0.53
CA LYS A 12 -10.76 0.47 -0.26
C LYS A 12 -10.39 -0.96 0.15
N ILE A 13 -11.26 -1.90 -0.20
CA ILE A 13 -10.97 -3.33 -0.10
C ILE A 13 -9.97 -3.68 -1.22
N ILE A 14 -8.92 -4.40 -0.86
CA ILE A 14 -7.90 -4.91 -1.79
C ILE A 14 -7.61 -6.38 -1.50
N ALA A 15 -7.11 -7.09 -2.50
CA ALA A 15 -6.57 -8.44 -2.30
C ALA A 15 -5.36 -8.40 -1.37
N HIS A 16 -5.17 -9.46 -0.57
CA HIS A 16 -4.01 -9.61 0.31
C HIS A 16 -2.68 -9.54 -0.45
N GLY A 17 -2.62 -10.11 -1.67
CA GLY A 17 -1.46 -9.97 -2.56
C GLY A 17 -1.09 -8.52 -2.84
N LEU A 18 -2.09 -7.70 -3.22
CA LEU A 18 -1.87 -6.27 -3.49
C LEU A 18 -1.45 -5.49 -2.24
N CYS A 19 -1.93 -5.87 -1.05
CA CYS A 19 -1.42 -5.32 0.20
C CYS A 19 0.06 -5.59 0.40
N TRP A 20 0.48 -6.83 0.18
CA TRP A 20 1.88 -7.21 0.31
C TRP A 20 2.73 -6.40 -0.67
N GLU A 21 2.28 -6.26 -1.91
CA GLU A 21 2.98 -5.44 -2.90
C GLU A 21 3.06 -3.95 -2.50
N TYR A 22 1.96 -3.38 -1.99
CA TYR A 22 1.95 -2.02 -1.44
C TYR A 22 2.90 -1.85 -0.25
N PHE A 23 2.99 -2.86 0.62
CA PHE A 23 3.91 -2.85 1.77
C PHE A 23 5.38 -2.82 1.32
N TYR A 24 5.72 -3.57 0.27
CA TYR A 24 7.09 -3.68 -0.25
C TYR A 24 7.38 -2.73 -1.42
N ALA A 25 6.44 -1.87 -1.82
CA ALA A 25 6.59 -0.92 -2.91
C ALA A 25 7.80 0.00 -2.66
N GLY A 26 8.86 -0.15 -3.48
CA GLY A 26 10.11 0.60 -3.32
C GLY A 26 11.06 0.08 -2.22
N ARG A 27 10.76 -1.05 -1.58
CA ARG A 27 11.59 -1.77 -0.57
C ARG A 27 11.86 -3.23 -0.96
N GLY A 28 11.94 -3.54 -2.27
CA GLY A 28 12.19 -4.89 -2.79
C GLY A 28 10.95 -5.65 -3.26
N GLY A 29 9.78 -5.02 -3.27
CA GLY A 29 8.57 -5.52 -3.94
C GLY A 29 8.56 -5.23 -5.45
N PRO A 30 7.45 -5.52 -6.14
CA PRO A 30 7.34 -5.33 -7.58
C PRO A 30 7.51 -3.87 -7.99
N THR A 31 8.37 -3.61 -8.98
CA THR A 31 8.67 -2.25 -9.45
C THR A 31 7.43 -1.58 -10.05
N VAL A 32 6.64 -2.32 -10.84
CA VAL A 32 5.41 -1.81 -11.47
C VAL A 32 4.45 -1.27 -10.42
N THR A 33 4.21 -2.05 -9.36
CA THR A 33 3.31 -1.64 -8.26
C THR A 33 3.84 -0.41 -7.52
N ALA A 34 5.17 -0.27 -7.39
CA ALA A 34 5.77 0.92 -6.80
C ALA A 34 5.62 2.18 -7.69
N GLU A 35 5.69 2.01 -9.02
CA GLU A 35 5.47 3.10 -9.97
C GLU A 35 4.00 3.54 -10.00
N GLU A 36 3.07 2.58 -10.12
CA GLU A 36 1.62 2.87 -10.08
C GLU A 36 1.22 3.55 -8.77
N LEU A 37 1.78 3.10 -7.65
CA LEU A 37 1.52 3.71 -6.35
C LEU A 37 2.06 5.15 -6.27
N ARG A 38 3.26 5.42 -6.83
CA ARG A 38 3.79 6.79 -6.93
C ARG A 38 2.91 7.69 -7.78
N GLU A 39 2.41 7.20 -8.91
CA GLU A 39 1.50 7.95 -9.77
C GLU A 39 0.18 8.24 -9.07
N TRP A 40 -0.37 7.25 -8.37
CA TRP A 40 -1.58 7.42 -7.57
C TRP A 40 -1.39 8.45 -6.46
N ILE A 41 -0.27 8.41 -5.73
CA ILE A 41 0.07 9.41 -4.70
C ILE A 41 0.13 10.81 -5.31
N LYS A 42 0.84 10.98 -6.44
CA LYS A 42 0.93 12.26 -7.15
C LYS A 42 -0.43 12.78 -7.62
N ARG A 43 -1.29 11.88 -8.13
CA ARG A 43 -2.60 12.24 -8.67
C ARG A 43 -3.60 12.62 -7.58
N THR A 44 -3.58 11.91 -6.47
CA THR A 44 -4.56 12.11 -5.39
C THR A 44 -4.09 13.12 -4.34
N GLY A 45 -2.78 13.33 -4.20
CA GLY A 45 -2.21 14.07 -3.08
C GLY A 45 -2.51 13.42 -1.72
N ALA A 46 -2.90 12.15 -1.69
CA ALA A 46 -3.27 11.45 -0.46
C ALA A 46 -2.10 11.27 0.50
N PHE A 47 -0.87 11.24 -0.05
CA PHE A 47 0.37 11.16 0.69
C PHE A 47 1.41 12.11 0.07
N LYS A 48 2.43 12.48 0.84
CA LYS A 48 3.57 13.26 0.36
C LYS A 48 4.47 12.43 -0.58
N ASP A 49 4.76 11.20 -0.19
CA ASP A 49 5.62 10.27 -0.92
C ASP A 49 5.41 8.83 -0.44
N LEU A 50 6.12 7.88 -1.07
CA LEU A 50 6.02 6.46 -0.71
C LEU A 50 6.35 6.17 0.75
N ASN A 51 7.24 6.93 1.41
CA ASN A 51 7.58 6.67 2.81
C ASN A 51 6.41 7.00 3.73
N GLU A 52 5.66 8.06 3.44
CA GLU A 52 4.47 8.44 4.22
C GLU A 52 3.36 7.38 4.04
N PHE A 53 3.18 6.87 2.83
CA PHE A 53 2.31 5.72 2.58
C PHE A 53 2.76 4.48 3.37
N GLN A 54 4.05 4.16 3.33
CA GLN A 54 4.62 3.02 4.05
C GLN A 54 4.45 3.15 5.56
N ALA A 55 4.55 4.36 6.13
CA ALA A 55 4.29 4.57 7.54
C ALA A 55 2.87 4.14 7.96
N VAL A 56 1.87 4.31 7.09
CA VAL A 56 0.51 3.79 7.32
C VAL A 56 0.49 2.26 7.25
N CYS A 57 1.18 1.68 6.26
CA CYS A 57 1.30 0.23 6.15
C CYS A 57 2.02 -0.41 7.34
N GLU A 58 3.08 0.22 7.87
CA GLU A 58 3.83 -0.24 9.04
C GLU A 58 2.96 -0.18 10.31
N ASN A 59 2.11 0.83 10.46
CA ASN A 59 1.10 0.88 11.53
C ASN A 59 -0.02 -0.16 11.34
N CYS A 60 -0.36 -0.51 10.10
CA CYS A 60 -1.38 -1.52 9.79
C CYS A 60 -0.90 -2.95 10.08
N LYS A 61 0.40 -3.22 9.86
CA LYS A 61 1.03 -4.55 9.99
C LYS A 61 0.91 -5.17 11.39
N PHE A 62 0.65 -4.38 12.43
CA PHE A 62 0.63 -4.82 13.83
C PHE A 62 -0.73 -4.72 14.53
N LYS A 63 -1.85 -4.55 13.81
CA LYS A 63 -3.19 -4.50 14.43
C LYS A 63 -4.08 -5.73 14.20
N HIS A 64 -3.63 -6.71 13.42
CA HIS A 64 -4.40 -7.92 13.14
C HIS A 64 -3.54 -9.20 13.26
N GLY A 65 -2.69 -9.25 14.29
CA GLY A 65 -2.07 -10.47 14.80
C GLY A 65 -2.59 -10.76 16.20
#